data_AF-A0A351A3B1-F1
#
_entry.id   AF-A0A351A3B1-F1
#
_cell.length_a   1.000
_cell.length_b   1.000
_cell.length_c   1.000
_cell.angle_alpha   90.00
_cell.angle_beta   90.00
_cell.angle_gamma   90.00
#
_symmetry.space_group_name_H-M   'P 1'
#
loop_
_entity.id
_entity.type
_entity.pdbx_description
1 polymer ?
#
loop_
_entity_poly.entity_id
_entity_poly.type
_entity_poly.pdbx_seq_one_letter_code
_entity_poly.pdbx_strand_id
1 'polypeptide(L)' 'EIEEIVAKIARIPPRTVSNDDKTALKTLERDLKNVVFGQNAAIEALAKAIKMSRSGLGNPQKPIGSFL' A
#
# COMPACT_ATOMS: atom_id res chain seq x y z
N GLU A 1 -8.39 -10.08 4.33
CA GLU A 1 -7.87 -10.85 3.18
C GLU A 1 -6.92 -10.05 2.28
N ILE A 2 -7.32 -8.91 1.69
CA ILE A 2 -6.42 -8.12 0.79
C ILE A 2 -5.13 -7.67 1.49
N GLU A 3 -5.20 -7.24 2.76
CA GLU A 3 -4.00 -6.82 3.52
C GLU A 3 -2.95 -7.93 3.64
N GLU A 4 -3.35 -9.18 3.88
CA GLU A 4 -2.40 -10.29 3.98
C GLU A 4 -1.77 -10.61 2.62
N ILE A 5 -2.53 -10.47 1.53
CA ILE A 5 -2.03 -10.69 0.18
C ILE A 5 -1.03 -9.60 -0.20
N VAL A 6 -1.35 -8.32 0.07
CA VAL A 6 -0.44 -7.20 -0.20
C VAL A 6 0.78 -7.24 0.73
N ALA A 7 0.62 -7.61 2.00
CA ALA A 7 1.74 -7.77 2.93
C ALA A 7 2.67 -8.93 2.53
N LYS A 8 2.13 -10.04 2.01
CA LYS A 8 2.92 -11.15 1.42
C LYS A 8 3.69 -10.71 0.18
N ILE A 9 3.04 -9.95 -0.70
CA ILE A 9 3.67 -9.47 -1.95
C ILE A 9 4.74 -8.43 -1.65
N ALA A 10 4.46 -7.50 -0.73
CA ALA A 10 5.35 -6.39 -0.40
C ALA A 10 6.41 -6.75 0.67
N ARG A 11 6.32 -7.92 1.33
CA ARG A 11 7.13 -8.32 2.50
C ARG A 11 7.12 -7.28 3.64
N ILE A 12 6.01 -6.58 3.83
CA ILE A 12 5.89 -5.55 4.87
C ILE A 12 5.15 -6.15 6.07
N PRO A 13 5.78 -6.28 7.26
CA PRO A 13 5.12 -6.78 8.46
C PRO A 13 3.98 -5.84 8.90
N PRO A 14 2.85 -6.38 9.39
CA PRO A 14 1.69 -5.57 9.78
C PRO A 14 1.91 -4.74 11.06
N ARG A 15 2.97 -5.00 11.82
CA ARG A 15 3.29 -4.27 13.05
C ARG A 15 4.61 -3.52 12.88
N THR A 16 4.60 -2.26 13.29
CA THR A 16 5.69 -1.28 13.38
C THR A 16 5.94 -0.45 12.11
N VAL A 17 5.50 0.81 12.20
CA VAL A 17 5.99 1.90 11.35
C VAL A 17 7.45 2.17 11.75
N SER A 18 8.37 1.41 11.17
CA SER A 18 9.83 1.61 11.24
C SER A 18 10.29 2.51 10.10
N ASN A 19 11.52 3.03 10.14
CA ASN A 19 12.17 3.71 9.00
C ASN A 19 12.12 2.87 7.70
N ASP A 20 12.02 1.54 7.81
CA ASP A 20 11.86 0.62 6.70
C ASP A 20 10.52 0.79 5.96
N ASP A 21 9.44 1.08 6.69
CA ASP A 21 8.08 1.25 6.14
C ASP A 21 8.02 2.49 5.24
N LYS A 22 8.71 3.56 5.65
CA LYS A 22 8.81 4.80 4.86
C LYS A 22 9.54 4.58 3.54
N THR A 23 10.56 3.72 3.54
CA THR A 23 11.34 3.37 2.35
C THR A 23 10.53 2.48 1.42
N ALA A 24 9.83 1.48 1.95
CA ALA A 24 8.96 0.59 1.18
C ALA A 24 7.76 1.34 0.56
N LEU A 25 7.13 2.25 1.30
CA LEU A 25 6.03 3.08 0.79
C LEU A 25 6.48 4.08 -0.29
N LYS A 26 7.74 4.51 -0.24
CA LYS A 26 8.32 5.39 -1.27
C LYS A 26 8.47 4.67 -2.61
N THR A 27 8.80 3.38 -2.61
CA THR A 27 9.00 2.59 -3.83
C THR A 27 7.80 1.76 -4.25
N LEU A 28 6.78 1.62 -3.39
CA LEU A 28 5.58 0.79 -3.59
C LEU A 28 4.97 0.88 -4.99
N GLU A 29 4.76 2.08 -5.52
CA GLU A 29 4.12 2.27 -6.83
C GLU A 29 5.01 1.77 -7.98
N ARG A 30 6.32 2.05 -7.91
CA ARG A 30 7.31 1.55 -8.88
C ARG A 30 7.36 0.03 -8.84
N ASP A 31 7.41 -0.52 -7.64
CA ASP A 31 7.54 -1.96 -7.45
C ASP A 31 6.29 -2.70 -7.95
N LEU A 32 5.09 -2.12 -7.78
CA LEU A 32 3.84 -2.64 -8.36
C LEU A 32 3.81 -2.53 -9.90
N LYS A 33 4.29 -1.43 -10.49
CA LYS A 33 4.38 -1.26 -11.96
C LYS A 33 5.37 -2.24 -12.61
N ASN A 34 6.35 -2.75 -11.86
CA ASN A 34 7.30 -3.75 -12.36
C ASN A 34 6.69 -5.16 -12.46
N VAL A 35 5.58 -5.43 -11.76
CA VAL A 35 4.94 -6.75 -11.71
C VAL A 35 3.54 -6.77 -12.32
N VAL A 36 2.86 -5.62 -12.42
CA VAL A 36 1.54 -5.47 -13.02
C VAL A 36 1.61 -4.50 -14.20
N PHE A 37 1.34 -4.99 -15.40
CA PHE A 37 1.39 -4.23 -16.64
C PHE A 37 -0.01 -3.79 -17.09
N GLY A 38 -0.11 -2.59 -17.69
CA GLY A 38 -1.36 -2.08 -18.27
C GLY A 38 -2.36 -1.49 -17.27
N GLN A 39 -2.06 -1.49 -15.97
CA GLN A 39 -2.98 -1.05 -14.90
C GLN A 39 -2.45 0.14 -14.09
N ASN A 40 -1.80 1.10 -14.76
CA ASN A 40 -1.16 2.24 -14.11
C ASN A 40 -2.11 3.04 -13.18
N ALA A 41 -3.33 3.31 -13.63
CA ALA A 41 -4.31 4.07 -12.86
C ALA A 41 -4.76 3.34 -11.56
N ALA A 42 -4.94 2.02 -11.63
CA ALA A 42 -5.30 1.22 -10.46
C ALA A 42 -4.15 1.17 -9.44
N ILE A 43 -2.92 1.01 -9.92
CA ILE A 43 -1.71 1.00 -9.08
C ILE A 43 -1.54 2.35 -8.36
N GLU A 44 -1.77 3.46 -9.06
CA GLU A 44 -1.66 4.81 -8.51
C GLU A 44 -2.73 5.07 -7.43
N ALA A 45 -3.97 4.65 -7.67
CA ALA A 45 -5.06 4.75 -6.70
C ALA A 45 -4.78 3.92 -5.43
N LEU A 46 -4.30 2.69 -5.60
CA LEU A 46 -3.94 1.80 -4.50
C LEU A 46 -2.77 2.37 -3.68
N ALA A 47 -1.69 2.80 -4.35
CA ALA A 47 -0.52 3.35 -3.70
C ALA A 47 -0.86 4.63 -2.90
N LYS A 48 -1.75 5.47 -3.42
CA LYS A 48 -2.21 6.69 -2.73
C LYS A 48 -2.98 6.36 -1.44
N ALA A 49 -3.91 5.42 -1.50
CA ALA A 49 -4.70 4.99 -0.34
C ALA A 49 -3.83 4.33 0.75
N ILE A 50 -2.88 3.48 0.36
CA ILE A 50 -1.94 2.84 1.30
C ILE A 50 -1.05 3.90 1.98
N LYS A 51 -0.49 4.84 1.21
CA LYS A 51 0.31 5.98 1.74
C LYS A 51 -0.53 6.84 2.70
N MET A 52 -1.80 7.06 2.39
CA MET A 52 -2.73 7.84 3.21
C MET A 52 -3.00 7.15 4.57
N SER A 53 -3.36 5.87 4.58
CA SER A 53 -3.56 5.16 5.85
C SER A 53 -2.29 5.09 6.70
N ARG A 54 -1.13 4.86 6.09
CA ARG A 54 0.14 4.72 6.82
C ARG A 54 0.69 6.03 7.36
N SER A 55 0.25 7.17 6.83
CA SER A 55 0.55 8.49 7.38
C SER A 55 -0.35 8.87 8.58
N GLY A 56 -1.30 8.01 8.95
CA GLY A 56 -2.27 8.29 10.01
C GLY A 56 -3.38 9.27 9.58
N LEU A 57 -3.38 9.69 8.32
CA LEU A 57 -4.41 10.53 7.72
C LEU A 57 -5.55 9.63 7.24
N GLY A 58 -6.42 9.20 8.14
CA GLY A 58 -7.57 8.35 7.81
C GLY A 58 -8.45 8.10 9.02
N ASN A 59 -9.72 7.80 8.79
CA ASN A 59 -10.62 7.45 9.89
C ASN A 59 -10.29 6.02 10.37
N PRO A 60 -9.87 5.80 11.62
CA PRO A 60 -9.52 4.48 12.13
C PRO A 60 -10.68 3.48 12.13
N GLN A 61 -11.92 3.94 12.00
CA GLN A 61 -13.10 3.09 11.85
C GLN A 61 -13.41 2.70 10.39
N LYS A 62 -12.62 3.15 9.41
CA LYS A 62 -12.82 2.84 7.99
C LYS A 62 -11.64 2.05 7.44
N PRO A 63 -11.88 1.14 6.47
CA PRO A 63 -10.80 0.42 5.81
C PRO A 63 -9.86 1.38 5.08
N ILE A 64 -8.58 1.00 5.00
CA ILE A 64 -7.48 1.75 4.37
C ILE A 64 -7.80 2.16 2.92
N GLY A 65 -8.55 1.32 2.23
CA GLY A 65 -9.16 1.63 0.94
C GLY A 65 -10.22 0.59 0.60
N SER A 66 -11.29 1.03 -0.06
CA SER A 66 -12.32 0.17 -0.65
C SER A 66 -12.22 0.35 -2.16
N PHE A 67 -11.77 -0.69 -2.85
CA PHE A 67 -11.53 -0.67 -4.29
C PHE A 67 -12.49 -1.67 -4.95
N LEU A 68 -13.13 -1.25 -6.05
CA LEU A 68 -13.94 -2.06 -6.96
C LEU A 68 -13.37 -1.90 -8.37
#